data_AF-A0A7C6KT67-F1
#
_entry.id   AF-A0A7C6KT67-F1
#
_cell.length_a   1.000
_cell.length_b   1.000
_cell.length_c   1.000
_cell.angle_alpha   90.00
_cell.angle_beta   90.00
_cell.angle_gamma   90.00
#
_symmetry.space_group_name_H-M   'P 1'
#
loop_
_entity.id
_entity.type
_entity.pdbx_description
1 polymer ?
#
loop_
_entity_poly.entity_id
_entity_poly.type
_entity_poly.pdbx_seq_one_letter_code
_entity_poly.pdbx_strand_id
1 'polypeptide(L)'
;MADKVERQKATPQETGEVLYYLVGSETNDFLCDLETLEKIGLGKVDRDDLYIETAILNMFIMIKQYTRWERDEDIYNEALDRMHFLLFHQLKELSNYDEDDIEELHRHIFARYDQYSDAIETDPDNNWLKALAGSFLDNINDELEDREASCKILAKQVEKFYKAIPNMLNAI
;
A
#
# COMPACT_ATOMS: atom_id res chain seq x y z
N MET A 1 31.43 32.28 -5.07
CA MET A 1 31.52 30.82 -4.95
C MET A 1 30.21 30.38 -4.33
N ALA A 2 29.34 29.74 -5.09
CA ALA A 2 28.13 29.16 -4.54
C ALA A 2 28.52 27.79 -3.98
N ASP A 3 28.45 27.63 -2.66
CA ASP A 3 28.54 26.33 -2.03
C ASP A 3 27.48 25.43 -2.66
N LYS A 4 27.94 24.41 -3.40
CA LYS A 4 27.10 23.26 -3.72
C LYS A 4 26.84 22.59 -2.38
N VAL A 5 25.67 22.83 -1.81
CA VAL A 5 25.12 21.96 -0.76
C VAL A 5 25.05 20.58 -1.38
N GLU A 6 26.02 19.72 -1.05
CA GLU A 6 25.91 18.29 -1.32
C GLU A 6 24.66 17.83 -0.56
N ARG A 7 23.57 17.58 -1.30
CA ARG A 7 22.41 16.90 -0.73
C ARG A 7 22.91 15.53 -0.28
N GLN A 8 23.02 15.35 1.02
CA GLN A 8 23.28 14.07 1.63
C GLN A 8 22.19 13.12 1.14
N LYS A 9 22.55 11.99 0.51
CA LYS A 9 21.56 10.99 0.10
C LYS A 9 20.89 10.46 1.36
N ALA A 10 19.56 10.42 1.36
CA ALA A 10 18.78 9.79 2.43
C ALA A 10 19.24 8.33 2.60
N THR A 11 19.29 7.88 3.84
CA THR A 11 19.52 6.48 4.17
C THR A 11 18.30 5.62 3.78
N PRO A 12 18.47 4.31 3.60
CA PRO A 12 17.35 3.41 3.33
C PRO A 12 16.27 3.46 4.43
N GLN A 13 16.67 3.61 5.70
CA GLN A 13 15.74 3.76 6.82
C GLN A 13 14.95 5.06 6.77
N GLU A 14 15.62 6.20 6.52
CA GLU A 14 14.93 7.49 6.35
C GLU A 14 13.97 7.43 5.16
N THR A 15 14.38 6.73 4.09
CA THR A 15 13.52 6.50 2.93
C THR A 15 12.29 5.67 3.32
N GLY A 16 12.47 4.54 3.99
CA GLY A 16 11.36 3.70 4.48
C GLY A 16 10.39 4.44 5.40
N GLU A 17 10.88 5.34 6.25
CA GLU A 17 10.03 6.20 7.08
C GLU A 17 9.15 7.14 6.24
N VAL A 18 9.74 7.79 5.24
CA VAL A 18 8.99 8.68 4.35
C VAL A 18 7.99 7.90 3.50
N LEU A 19 8.38 6.75 2.95
CA LEU A 19 7.48 5.87 2.20
C LEU A 19 6.30 5.42 3.07
N TYR A 20 6.56 5.03 4.32
CA TYR A 20 5.51 4.65 5.27
C TYR A 20 4.56 5.82 5.57
N TYR A 21 5.09 7.02 5.79
CA TYR A 21 4.26 8.21 6.00
C TYR A 21 3.34 8.49 4.80
N LEU A 22 3.85 8.38 3.57
CA LEU A 22 3.05 8.56 2.35
C LEU A 22 1.96 7.49 2.23
N VAL A 23 2.29 6.23 2.51
CA VAL A 23 1.32 5.13 2.57
C VAL A 23 0.22 5.44 3.61
N GLY A 24 0.59 5.89 4.80
CA GLY A 24 -0.35 6.23 5.86
C GLY A 24 -1.28 7.38 5.46
N SER A 25 -0.74 8.43 4.84
CA SER A 25 -1.51 9.58 4.36
C SER A 25 -2.56 9.15 3.32
N GLU A 26 -2.16 8.39 2.30
CA GLU A 26 -3.06 7.96 1.22
C GLU A 26 -4.09 6.93 1.71
N THR A 27 -3.69 6.07 2.65
CA THR A 27 -4.63 5.17 3.35
C THR A 27 -5.70 5.97 4.08
N ASN A 28 -5.29 6.97 4.86
CA ASN A 28 -6.24 7.81 5.59
C ASN A 28 -7.16 8.61 4.66
N ASP A 29 -6.62 9.19 3.59
CA ASP A 29 -7.40 9.94 2.60
C ASP A 29 -8.47 9.06 1.95
N PHE A 30 -8.14 7.81 1.57
CA PHE A 30 -9.11 6.86 1.04
C PHE A 30 -10.19 6.51 2.07
N LEU A 31 -9.81 6.26 3.32
CA LEU A 31 -10.75 5.92 4.39
C LEU A 31 -11.68 7.09 4.75
N CYS A 32 -11.23 8.33 4.58
CA CYS A 32 -12.04 9.52 4.83
C CYS A 32 -13.05 9.79 3.72
N ASP A 33 -12.86 9.24 2.52
CA ASP A 33 -13.80 9.37 1.40
C ASP A 33 -14.97 8.37 1.52
N LEU A 34 -15.86 8.66 2.47
CA LEU A 34 -17.05 7.84 2.76
C LEU A 34 -17.91 7.59 1.51
N GLU A 35 -18.02 8.59 0.63
CA GLU A 35 -18.81 8.48 -0.58
C GLU A 35 -18.21 7.44 -1.53
N THR A 36 -16.90 7.45 -1.70
CA THR A 36 -16.20 6.43 -2.49
C THR A 36 -16.30 5.06 -1.84
N LEU A 37 -16.17 4.94 -0.51
CA LEU A 37 -16.30 3.66 0.19
C LEU A 37 -17.70 3.05 0.00
N GLU A 38 -18.76 3.84 0.13
CA GLU A 38 -20.14 3.40 -0.12
C GLU A 38 -20.31 2.93 -1.58
N LYS A 39 -19.78 3.69 -2.54
CA LYS A 39 -19.86 3.33 -3.97
C LYS A 39 -19.12 2.04 -4.33
N ILE A 40 -18.03 1.73 -3.62
CA ILE A 40 -17.27 0.48 -3.81
C ILE A 40 -17.94 -0.68 -3.03
N GLY A 41 -18.85 -0.39 -2.09
CA GLY A 41 -19.48 -1.40 -1.24
C GLY A 41 -18.66 -1.76 0.01
N LEU A 42 -17.76 -0.86 0.43
CA LEU A 42 -16.91 -1.03 1.62
C LEU A 42 -17.40 -0.21 2.82
N GLY A 43 -18.49 0.54 2.70
CA GLY A 43 -19.01 1.43 3.75
C GLY A 43 -19.41 0.73 5.06
N LYS A 44 -19.62 -0.59 5.04
CA LYS A 44 -19.96 -1.41 6.22
C LYS A 44 -18.83 -2.29 6.72
N VAL A 45 -17.69 -2.30 6.05
CA VAL A 45 -16.51 -3.08 6.48
C VAL A 45 -15.95 -2.44 7.75
N ASP A 46 -15.44 -3.27 8.65
CA ASP A 46 -14.78 -2.78 9.85
C ASP A 46 -13.63 -1.84 9.49
N ARG A 47 -13.50 -0.76 10.28
CA ARG A 47 -12.55 0.32 9.95
C ARG A 47 -11.10 -0.09 10.15
N ASP A 48 -10.82 -0.92 11.14
CA ASP A 48 -9.47 -1.35 11.45
C ASP A 48 -9.02 -2.38 10.42
N ASP A 49 -9.89 -3.32 10.06
CA ASP A 49 -9.65 -4.29 8.98
C ASP A 49 -9.41 -3.58 7.64
N LEU A 50 -10.27 -2.61 7.31
CA LEU A 50 -10.12 -1.85 6.07
C LEU A 50 -8.86 -0.99 6.07
N TYR A 51 -8.45 -0.44 7.23
CA TYR A 51 -7.19 0.28 7.37
C TYR A 51 -5.99 -0.62 7.09
N ILE A 52 -5.95 -1.80 7.70
CA ILE A 52 -4.86 -2.77 7.53
C ILE A 52 -4.77 -3.19 6.07
N GLU A 53 -5.87 -3.66 5.47
CA GLU A 53 -5.86 -4.12 4.07
C GLU A 53 -5.48 -3.00 3.10
N THR A 54 -5.98 -1.78 3.31
CA THR A 54 -5.64 -0.62 2.48
C THR A 54 -4.17 -0.23 2.63
N ALA A 55 -3.63 -0.25 3.86
CA ALA A 55 -2.21 -0.01 4.11
C ALA A 55 -1.35 -1.06 3.40
N ILE A 56 -1.72 -2.34 3.45
CA ILE A 56 -1.01 -3.43 2.75
C ILE A 56 -1.01 -3.21 1.24
N LEU A 57 -2.17 -2.88 0.65
CA LEU A 57 -2.29 -2.55 -0.76
C LEU A 57 -1.40 -1.36 -1.13
N ASN A 58 -1.43 -0.29 -0.35
CA ASN A 58 -0.65 0.92 -0.62
C ASN A 58 0.86 0.69 -0.46
N MET A 59 1.29 -0.11 0.53
CA MET A 59 2.68 -0.54 0.64
C MET A 59 3.10 -1.36 -0.59
N PHE A 60 2.27 -2.32 -1.03
CA PHE A 60 2.56 -3.11 -2.23
C PHE A 60 2.76 -2.24 -3.47
N ILE A 61 1.87 -1.27 -3.71
CA ILE A 61 1.97 -0.33 -4.83
C ILE A 61 3.24 0.52 -4.69
N MET A 62 3.51 1.03 -3.48
CA MET A 62 4.68 1.85 -3.20
C MET A 62 5.97 1.10 -3.48
N ILE A 63 6.10 -0.14 -3.00
CA ILE A 63 7.28 -0.98 -3.22
C ILE A 63 7.44 -1.31 -4.70
N LYS A 64 6.38 -1.74 -5.40
CA LYS A 64 6.48 -2.05 -6.84
C LYS A 64 6.92 -0.83 -7.66
N GLN A 65 6.55 0.38 -7.25
CA GLN A 65 7.06 1.62 -7.87
C GLN A 65 8.50 1.93 -7.44
N TYR A 66 8.79 1.82 -6.14
CA TYR A 66 10.10 2.10 -5.60
C TYR A 66 11.16 1.15 -6.17
N THR A 67 10.94 -0.15 -6.25
CA THR A 67 11.85 -1.13 -6.88
C THR A 67 12.05 -0.89 -8.39
N ARG A 68 11.11 -0.20 -9.06
CA ARG A 68 11.35 0.24 -10.46
C ARG A 68 12.31 1.42 -10.53
N TRP A 69 12.32 2.25 -9.49
CA TRP A 69 13.12 3.47 -9.40
C TRP A 69 14.50 3.19 -8.77
N GLU A 70 14.53 2.57 -7.59
CA GLU A 70 15.70 2.10 -6.89
C GLU A 70 16.15 0.77 -7.50
N ARG A 71 17.41 0.73 -7.96
CA ARG A 71 17.98 -0.43 -8.67
C ARG A 71 18.80 -1.31 -7.74
N ASP A 72 19.03 -0.85 -6.52
CA ASP A 72 19.78 -1.55 -5.48
C ASP A 72 18.83 -2.38 -4.61
N GLU A 73 19.02 -3.69 -4.64
CA GLU A 73 18.20 -4.67 -3.93
C GLU A 73 18.31 -4.54 -2.41
N ASP A 74 19.50 -4.23 -1.90
CA ASP A 74 19.74 -4.13 -0.46
C ASP A 74 19.07 -2.87 0.10
N ILE A 75 19.16 -1.75 -0.62
CA ILE A 75 18.51 -0.48 -0.25
C ILE A 75 16.99 -0.64 -0.23
N TYR A 76 16.40 -1.31 -1.24
CA TYR A 76 14.95 -1.48 -1.23
C TYR A 76 14.49 -2.41 -0.11
N ASN A 77 15.19 -3.51 0.15
CA ASN A 77 14.81 -4.43 1.21
C ASN A 77 14.85 -3.74 2.58
N GLU A 78 15.88 -2.94 2.85
CA GLU A 78 16.02 -2.22 4.11
C GLU A 78 14.93 -1.13 4.29
N ALA A 79 14.55 -0.44 3.21
CA ALA A 79 13.43 0.51 3.23
C ALA A 79 12.08 -0.21 3.47
N LEU A 80 11.88 -1.38 2.86
CA LEU A 80 10.69 -2.20 3.06
C LEU A 80 10.57 -2.72 4.49
N ASP A 81 11.65 -3.30 5.02
CA ASP A 81 11.72 -3.76 6.41
C ASP A 81 11.37 -2.62 7.38
N ARG A 82 11.83 -1.40 7.08
CA ARG A 82 11.49 -0.22 7.87
C ARG A 82 10.01 0.13 7.79
N MET A 83 9.38 0.05 6.62
CA MET A 83 7.93 0.29 6.50
C MET A 83 7.11 -0.72 7.30
N HIS A 84 7.44 -2.01 7.20
CA HIS A 84 6.77 -3.06 7.98
C HIS A 84 6.97 -2.87 9.49
N PHE A 85 8.19 -2.56 9.91
CA PHE A 85 8.49 -2.25 11.31
C PHE A 85 7.60 -1.12 11.85
N LEU A 86 7.43 -0.04 11.09
CA LEU A 86 6.61 1.11 11.50
C LEU A 86 5.12 0.74 11.58
N LEU A 87 4.60 -0.05 10.64
CA LEU A 87 3.23 -0.56 10.72
C LEU A 87 3.00 -1.37 11.99
N PHE A 88 3.88 -2.34 12.27
CA PHE A 88 3.77 -3.18 13.46
C PHE A 88 3.88 -2.37 14.74
N HIS A 89 4.81 -1.41 14.77
CA HIS A 89 4.97 -0.53 15.92
C HIS A 89 3.70 0.28 16.18
N GLN A 90 3.12 0.86 15.14
CA GLN A 90 1.86 1.61 15.26
C GLN A 90 0.71 0.72 15.76
N LEU A 91 0.58 -0.51 15.26
CA LEU A 91 -0.49 -1.42 15.68
C LEU A 91 -0.31 -1.91 17.12
N LYS A 92 0.93 -2.15 17.57
CA LYS A 92 1.22 -2.44 18.98
C LYS A 92 0.84 -1.28 19.89
N GLU A 93 1.16 -0.04 19.48
CA GLU A 93 0.90 1.15 20.31
C GLU A 93 -0.57 1.57 20.34
N LEU A 94 -1.29 1.41 19.23
CA LEU A 94 -2.65 1.94 19.09
C LEU A 94 -3.76 0.88 19.22
N SER A 95 -3.45 -0.38 18.94
CA SER A 95 -4.46 -1.44 18.78
C SER A 95 -4.21 -2.67 19.69
N ASN A 96 -3.28 -2.59 20.65
CA ASN A 96 -2.95 -3.63 21.62
C ASN A 96 -2.51 -4.98 21.01
N TYR A 97 -1.95 -4.99 19.79
CA TYR A 97 -1.43 -6.21 19.18
C TYR A 97 -0.29 -6.79 20.02
N ASP A 98 -0.34 -8.09 20.29
CA ASP A 98 0.76 -8.80 20.97
C ASP A 98 1.83 -9.31 19.98
N GLU A 99 2.73 -10.18 20.43
CA GLU A 99 3.77 -10.74 19.54
C GLU A 99 3.21 -11.77 18.56
N ASP A 100 2.22 -12.55 18.96
CA ASP A 100 1.59 -13.57 18.13
C ASP A 100 0.75 -12.90 17.03
N ASP A 101 0.00 -11.84 17.38
CA ASP A 101 -0.78 -11.03 16.43
C ASP A 101 0.12 -10.43 15.33
N ILE A 102 1.32 -9.96 15.70
CA ILE A 102 2.26 -9.38 14.74
C ILE A 102 2.89 -10.43 13.84
N GLU A 103 3.17 -11.63 14.35
CA GLU A 103 3.66 -12.73 13.52
C GLU A 103 2.59 -13.17 12.51
N GLU A 104 1.33 -13.24 12.94
CA GLU A 104 0.20 -13.53 12.06
C GLU A 104 0.03 -12.43 11.00
N LEU A 105 0.06 -11.17 11.40
CA LEU A 105 -0.03 -10.04 10.47
C LEU A 105 1.14 -10.01 9.48
N HIS A 106 2.36 -10.34 9.92
CA HIS A 106 3.50 -10.45 9.02
C HIS A 106 3.25 -11.50 7.94
N ARG A 107 2.80 -12.71 8.32
CA ARG A 107 2.41 -13.74 7.34
C ARG A 107 1.29 -13.27 6.41
N HIS A 108 0.31 -12.55 6.95
CA HIS A 108 -0.80 -11.98 6.19
C HIS A 108 -0.32 -11.01 5.11
N ILE A 109 0.58 -10.08 5.46
CA ILE A 109 1.15 -9.10 4.52
C ILE A 109 1.81 -9.80 3.32
N PHE A 110 2.67 -10.79 3.58
CA PHE A 110 3.36 -11.51 2.49
C PHE A 110 2.39 -12.35 1.66
N ALA A 111 1.42 -13.01 2.28
CA ALA A 111 0.38 -13.73 1.55
C ALA A 111 -0.41 -12.78 0.62
N ARG A 112 -0.70 -11.55 1.06
CA ARG A 112 -1.33 -10.53 0.22
C ARG A 112 -0.43 -10.10 -0.94
N TYR A 113 0.87 -9.92 -0.71
CA TYR A 113 1.81 -9.56 -1.78
C TYR A 113 1.92 -10.62 -2.87
N ASP A 114 1.90 -11.90 -2.48
CA ASP A 114 1.87 -13.02 -3.41
C ASP A 114 0.57 -13.03 -4.20
N GLN A 115 -0.59 -12.93 -3.52
CA GLN A 115 -1.90 -12.85 -4.17
C GLN A 115 -1.99 -11.69 -5.17
N TYR A 116 -1.50 -10.50 -4.81
CA TYR A 116 -1.48 -9.34 -5.69
C TYR A 116 -0.54 -9.53 -6.88
N SER A 117 0.62 -10.14 -6.68
CA SER A 117 1.55 -10.43 -7.77
C SER A 117 0.95 -11.46 -8.73
N ASP A 118 0.41 -12.56 -8.20
CA ASP A 118 -0.25 -13.62 -8.98
C ASP A 118 -1.43 -13.08 -9.78
N ALA A 119 -2.29 -12.26 -9.16
CA ALA A 119 -3.42 -11.63 -9.85
C ALA A 119 -2.97 -10.77 -11.03
N ILE A 120 -1.87 -10.01 -10.87
CA ILE A 120 -1.32 -9.17 -11.93
C ILE A 120 -0.70 -10.02 -13.05
N GLU A 121 0.06 -11.06 -12.72
CA GLU A 121 0.78 -11.88 -13.69
C GLU A 121 -0.13 -12.79 -14.50
N THR A 122 -1.24 -13.24 -13.90
CA THR A 122 -2.19 -14.17 -14.52
C THR A 122 -3.35 -13.46 -15.24
N ASP A 123 -3.43 -12.12 -15.18
CA ASP A 123 -4.52 -11.36 -15.81
C ASP A 123 -4.46 -11.43 -17.35
N PRO A 124 -5.46 -12.04 -18.01
CA PRO A 124 -5.46 -12.22 -19.46
C PRO A 124 -5.63 -10.91 -20.24
N ASP A 125 -6.22 -9.89 -19.61
CA ASP A 125 -6.48 -8.58 -20.23
C ASP A 125 -5.27 -7.63 -20.14
N ASN A 126 -4.21 -8.04 -19.42
CA ASN A 126 -3.01 -7.24 -19.13
C ASN A 126 -3.34 -5.87 -18.50
N ASN A 127 -4.41 -5.83 -17.72
CA ASN A 127 -4.88 -4.68 -16.96
C ASN A 127 -4.62 -4.89 -15.47
N TRP A 128 -3.35 -4.76 -15.10
CA TRP A 128 -2.87 -4.97 -13.74
C TRP A 128 -3.60 -4.14 -12.67
N LEU A 129 -4.09 -2.94 -13.01
CA LEU A 129 -4.85 -2.09 -12.10
C LEU A 129 -6.18 -2.73 -11.70
N LYS A 130 -6.89 -3.28 -12.69
CA LYS A 130 -8.15 -3.97 -12.48
C LYS A 130 -7.94 -5.29 -11.75
N ALA A 131 -6.90 -6.05 -12.11
CA ALA A 131 -6.55 -7.29 -11.44
C ALA A 131 -6.23 -7.06 -9.95
N LEU A 132 -5.42 -6.05 -9.65
CA LEU A 132 -5.07 -5.67 -8.28
C LEU A 132 -6.30 -5.23 -7.48
N ALA A 133 -7.13 -4.35 -8.06
CA ALA A 133 -8.38 -3.92 -7.43
C ALA A 133 -9.34 -5.08 -7.18
N GLY A 134 -9.45 -6.01 -8.13
CA GLY A 134 -10.26 -7.22 -7.98
C GLY A 134 -9.78 -8.09 -6.81
N SER A 135 -8.48 -8.37 -6.75
CA SER A 135 -7.88 -9.18 -5.68
C SER A 135 -8.05 -8.52 -4.31
N PHE A 136 -7.84 -7.19 -4.19
CA PHE A 136 -8.12 -6.47 -2.95
C PHE A 136 -9.58 -6.60 -2.51
N LEU A 137 -10.53 -6.47 -3.44
CA LEU A 137 -11.95 -6.62 -3.09
C LEU A 137 -12.28 -8.05 -2.65
N ASP A 138 -11.74 -9.07 -3.32
CA ASP A 138 -11.91 -10.48 -2.91
C ASP A 138 -11.35 -10.76 -1.51
N ASN A 139 -10.34 -10.00 -1.11
CA ASN A 139 -9.70 -10.13 0.19
C ASN A 139 -10.48 -9.49 1.34
N ILE A 140 -11.39 -8.56 1.03
CA ILE A 140 -12.17 -7.81 2.03
C ILE A 140 -13.64 -8.21 2.05
N ASN A 141 -14.26 -8.34 0.88
CA ASN A 141 -15.68 -8.63 0.74
C ASN A 141 -15.95 -9.31 -0.60
N ASP A 142 -16.25 -10.61 -0.55
CA ASP A 142 -16.61 -11.43 -1.71
C ASP A 142 -18.08 -11.28 -2.13
N GLU A 143 -18.92 -10.63 -1.32
CA GLU A 143 -20.37 -10.48 -1.53
C GLU A 143 -20.78 -9.09 -2.09
N LEU A 144 -19.92 -8.45 -2.89
CA LEU A 144 -20.23 -7.14 -3.49
C LEU A 144 -21.36 -7.23 -4.54
N GLU A 145 -22.42 -6.42 -4.36
CA GLU A 145 -23.59 -6.39 -5.26
C GLU A 145 -23.25 -6.01 -6.71
N ASP A 146 -22.42 -4.99 -6.93
CA ASP A 146 -21.90 -4.59 -8.26
C ASP A 146 -20.37 -4.61 -8.26
N ARG A 147 -19.83 -5.83 -8.22
CA ARG A 147 -18.39 -6.08 -8.20
C ARG A 147 -17.64 -5.40 -9.35
N GLU A 148 -18.22 -5.35 -10.55
CA GLU A 148 -17.55 -4.75 -11.70
C GLU A 148 -17.42 -3.22 -11.56
N ALA A 149 -18.48 -2.54 -11.12
CA ALA A 149 -18.41 -1.11 -10.85
C ALA A 149 -17.44 -0.80 -9.70
N SER A 150 -17.51 -1.54 -8.60
CA SER A 150 -16.60 -1.39 -7.45
C SER A 150 -15.14 -1.54 -7.86
N CYS A 151 -14.82 -2.58 -8.62
CA CYS A 151 -13.48 -2.83 -9.13
C CYS A 151 -12.98 -1.67 -10.02
N LYS A 152 -13.84 -1.13 -10.90
CA LYS A 152 -13.49 0.03 -11.75
C LYS A 152 -13.22 1.29 -10.94
N ILE A 153 -13.99 1.54 -9.89
CA ILE A 153 -13.80 2.73 -9.03
C ILE A 153 -12.50 2.59 -8.26
N LEU A 154 -12.26 1.43 -7.64
CA LEU A 154 -11.03 1.17 -6.89
C LEU A 154 -9.79 1.20 -7.79
N ALA A 155 -9.85 0.61 -8.99
CA ALA A 155 -8.73 0.65 -9.94
C ALA A 155 -8.32 2.10 -10.30
N LYS A 156 -9.25 3.04 -10.33
CA LYS A 156 -8.94 4.48 -10.53
C LYS A 156 -8.24 5.10 -9.31
N GLN A 157 -8.60 4.69 -8.10
CA GLN A 157 -7.93 5.15 -6.89
C GLN A 157 -6.49 4.61 -6.84
N VAL A 158 -6.31 3.32 -7.11
CA VAL A 158 -4.98 2.69 -7.27
C VAL A 158 -4.15 3.41 -8.32
N GLU A 159 -4.75 3.72 -9.48
CA GLU A 159 -4.06 4.44 -10.56
C GLU A 159 -3.63 5.86 -10.13
N LYS A 160 -4.52 6.57 -9.42
CA LYS A 160 -4.24 7.91 -8.90
C LYS A 160 -3.03 7.89 -7.96
N PHE A 161 -3.03 6.99 -6.99
CA PHE A 161 -1.92 6.84 -6.05
C PHE A 161 -0.63 6.44 -6.78
N TYR A 162 -0.68 5.41 -7.62
CA TYR A 162 0.47 4.94 -8.40
C TYR A 162 1.12 6.05 -9.23
N LYS A 163 0.33 6.93 -9.87
CA LYS A 163 0.82 8.06 -10.66
C LYS A 163 1.36 9.21 -9.80
N ALA A 164 0.91 9.33 -8.56
CA ALA A 164 1.40 10.36 -7.65
C ALA A 164 2.80 10.02 -7.10
N ILE A 165 3.13 8.72 -6.95
CA ILE A 165 4.37 8.26 -6.32
C ILE A 165 5.64 8.91 -6.89
N PRO A 166 5.89 8.94 -8.21
CA PRO A 166 7.11 9.56 -8.73
C PRO A 166 7.25 11.04 -8.35
N ASN A 167 6.15 11.79 -8.27
CA ASN A 167 6.19 13.19 -7.85
C ASN A 167 6.49 13.32 -6.36
N MET A 168 5.94 12.42 -5.53
CA MET A 168 6.22 12.37 -4.10
C MET A 168 7.69 12.01 -3.83
N LEU A 169 8.25 11.06 -4.57
CA LEU A 169 9.66 10.66 -4.44
C LEU A 169 10.63 11.75 -4.91
N ASN A 170 10.30 12.48 -5.98
CA ASN A 170 11.12 13.59 -6.47
C ASN A 170 11.11 14.82 -5.55
N ALA A 171 10.17 14.90 -4.61
CA ALA A 171 10.07 15.98 -3.63
C ALA A 171 10.96 15.78 -2.40
N ILE A 172 11.54 14.59 -2.24
CA ILE A 172 12.47 14.18 -1.18
C ILE A 172 13.92 14.44 -1.66
#